data_AF-A0A9P9N9F7-F1
#
_entry.id   AF-A0A9P9N9F7-F1
#
_cell.length_a   1.000
_cell.length_b   1.000
_cell.length_c   1.000
_cell.angle_alpha   90.00
_cell.angle_beta   90.00
_cell.angle_gamma   90.00
#
_symmetry.space_group_name_H-M   'P 1'
#
loop_
_entity.id
_entity.type
_entity.pdbx_description
1 polymer ?
#
loop_
_entity_poly.entity_id
_entity_poly.type
_entity_poly.pdbx_seq_one_letter_code
_entity_poly.pdbx_strand_id
1 'polypeptide(L)'
;METNIIWCARRAATIPHDKIYALIGISSDIVEYIDLKPDYEVDIQNVLTKWTESIFYQKGSLQIMSVAGIGSPRKLNNLPSFVPDLSSPPKAVSFWHPDETKMYRAGTAYKTRIDLHGSGEGRVYMSGAAIGQVVELSPVFEERFAHPEHAADLHNWLENAELLAMDRAINEPELGTVHNAFWRTLIGNRDMADSEASPAFLFYYLLFRYSLARELGLKKWQLRGFDRVKEEYDPSGDPKFFKYGSEHASVVFKHFLVKTATHRRFGIVNLGTPRPGTEWARSKQRGLLALFPPETKAGVEGAASSLTEGDWVYLFRGAQTPFVVRIDRSPEAKKLAGSPICYVVGECYVNGAMDGSLLETFISARQCEDLYFH
;
A
#
# COMPACT_ATOMS: atom_id res chain seq x y z
N MET A 1 -1.20 12.02 -19.40
CA MET A 1 -2.57 11.64 -18.98
C MET A 1 -2.62 10.76 -17.71
N GLU A 2 -1.91 9.63 -17.67
CA GLU A 2 -2.01 8.64 -16.57
C GLU A 2 -1.67 9.21 -15.19
N THR A 3 -0.57 9.96 -15.06
CA THR A 3 -0.27 10.70 -13.83
C THR A 3 -1.45 11.58 -13.40
N ASN A 4 -2.03 12.34 -14.34
CA ASN A 4 -3.09 13.30 -14.06
C ASN A 4 -4.37 12.60 -13.56
N ILE A 5 -4.68 11.38 -14.02
CA ILE A 5 -5.88 10.68 -13.55
C ILE A 5 -5.76 10.26 -12.08
N ILE A 6 -4.56 9.94 -11.59
CA ILE A 6 -4.33 9.58 -10.18
C ILE A 6 -4.63 10.79 -9.30
N TRP A 7 -4.22 11.99 -9.74
CA TRP A 7 -4.59 13.25 -9.08
C TRP A 7 -6.09 13.57 -9.20
N CYS A 8 -6.69 13.34 -10.37
CA CYS A 8 -8.11 13.60 -10.62
C CYS A 8 -9.04 12.63 -9.90
N ALA A 9 -8.60 11.41 -9.60
CA ALA A 9 -9.38 10.40 -8.89
C ALA A 9 -9.91 10.94 -7.56
N ARG A 10 -9.13 11.80 -6.88
CA ARG A 10 -9.46 12.44 -5.60
C ARG A 10 -10.37 13.66 -5.70
N ARG A 11 -10.67 14.14 -6.90
CA ARG A 11 -11.54 15.31 -7.12
C ARG A 11 -12.99 14.85 -7.33
N ALA A 12 -13.94 15.71 -6.96
CA ALA A 12 -15.33 15.49 -7.33
C ALA A 12 -15.53 15.81 -8.81
N ALA A 13 -16.45 15.10 -9.46
CA ALA A 13 -16.95 15.44 -10.79
C ALA A 13 -18.47 15.28 -10.77
N THR A 14 -19.18 16.19 -11.44
CA THR A 14 -20.64 16.12 -11.55
C THR A 14 -21.04 14.89 -12.37
N ILE A 15 -20.33 14.65 -13.47
CA ILE A 15 -20.46 13.46 -14.30
C ILE A 15 -19.14 12.69 -14.20
N PRO A 16 -19.13 11.41 -13.77
CA PRO A 16 -17.90 10.63 -13.63
C PRO A 16 -17.05 10.57 -14.91
N HIS A 17 -17.67 10.59 -16.09
CA HIS A 17 -17.01 10.63 -17.40
C HIS A 17 -16.04 11.80 -17.56
N ASP A 18 -16.35 12.96 -16.96
CA ASP A 18 -15.56 14.18 -17.09
C ASP A 18 -14.12 13.98 -16.60
N LYS A 19 -13.90 13.08 -15.63
CA LYS A 19 -12.55 12.76 -15.14
C LYS A 19 -11.66 12.16 -16.23
N ILE A 20 -12.24 11.45 -17.20
CA ILE A 20 -11.51 10.91 -18.35
C ILE A 20 -11.55 11.91 -19.51
N TYR A 21 -12.74 12.35 -19.91
CA TYR A 21 -12.89 13.17 -21.11
C TYR A 21 -12.21 14.53 -21.03
N ALA A 22 -12.17 15.16 -19.85
CA ALA A 22 -11.40 16.39 -19.66
C ALA A 22 -9.89 16.15 -19.84
N LEU A 23 -9.39 14.97 -19.45
CA LEU A 23 -7.97 14.64 -19.62
C LEU A 23 -7.62 14.29 -21.06
N ILE A 24 -8.54 13.74 -21.85
CA ILE A 24 -8.32 13.47 -23.29
C ILE A 24 -8.03 14.79 -24.01
N GLY A 25 -8.82 15.84 -23.76
CA GLY A 25 -8.65 17.14 -24.43
C GLY A 25 -7.35 17.89 -24.08
N ILE A 26 -6.66 17.51 -23.00
CA ILE A 26 -5.49 18.23 -22.47
C ILE A 26 -4.20 17.37 -22.57
N SER A 27 -4.32 16.06 -22.81
CA SER A 27 -3.17 15.14 -22.82
C SER A 27 -2.61 14.95 -24.21
N SER A 28 -1.35 15.34 -24.45
CA SER A 28 -0.67 15.09 -25.73
C SER A 28 -0.13 13.66 -25.87
N ASP A 29 -0.05 12.89 -24.77
CA ASP A 29 0.65 11.60 -24.67
C ASP A 29 -0.21 10.37 -24.93
N ILE A 30 -1.52 10.52 -25.16
CA ILE A 30 -2.47 9.40 -25.27
C ILE A 30 -3.45 9.52 -26.46
N VAL A 31 -3.69 10.74 -26.97
CA VAL A 31 -4.76 11.02 -27.94
C VAL A 31 -4.58 10.31 -29.29
N GLU A 32 -3.35 9.96 -29.67
CA GLU A 32 -3.09 9.24 -30.93
C GLU A 32 -3.55 7.77 -30.92
N TYR A 33 -3.73 7.15 -29.75
CA TYR A 33 -3.83 5.68 -29.65
C TYR A 33 -5.09 5.17 -28.96
N ILE A 34 -5.81 6.01 -28.20
CA ILE A 34 -7.08 5.61 -27.59
C ILE A 34 -8.23 6.14 -28.46
N ASP A 35 -8.99 5.24 -29.10
CA ASP A 35 -10.28 5.57 -29.73
C ASP A 35 -11.38 5.76 -28.66
N LEU A 36 -11.09 6.59 -27.65
CA LEU A 36 -12.08 7.14 -26.73
C LEU A 36 -12.41 8.54 -27.24
N LYS A 37 -13.56 8.67 -27.88
CA LYS A 37 -14.19 9.98 -28.08
C LYS A 37 -15.15 10.23 -26.91
N PRO A 38 -15.33 11.49 -26.47
CA PRO A 38 -16.36 11.81 -25.51
C PRO A 38 -17.73 11.33 -26.00
N ASP A 39 -18.29 10.35 -25.31
CA ASP A 39 -19.59 9.76 -25.59
C ASP A 39 -20.30 9.46 -24.26
N TYR A 40 -21.18 10.37 -23.86
CA TYR A 40 -21.88 10.30 -22.58
C TYR A 40 -23.04 9.28 -22.58
N GLU A 41 -23.36 8.69 -23.74
CA GLU A 41 -24.35 7.61 -23.85
C GLU A 41 -23.74 6.24 -23.48
N VAL A 42 -22.41 6.12 -23.53
CA VAL A 42 -21.72 4.90 -23.12
C VAL A 42 -21.66 4.82 -21.60
N ASP A 43 -22.03 3.66 -21.06
CA ASP A 43 -21.91 3.41 -19.63
C ASP A 43 -20.49 3.66 -19.10
N ILE A 44 -20.38 4.35 -17.97
CA ILE A 44 -19.09 4.76 -17.38
C ILE A 44 -18.18 3.57 -17.10
N GLN A 45 -18.72 2.39 -16.77
CA GLN A 45 -17.92 1.20 -16.48
C GLN A 45 -17.17 0.72 -17.72
N ASN A 46 -17.83 0.76 -18.87
CA ASN A 46 -17.22 0.45 -20.16
C ASN A 46 -16.14 1.47 -20.53
N VAL A 47 -16.39 2.76 -20.29
CA VAL A 47 -15.40 3.83 -20.52
C VAL A 47 -14.15 3.61 -19.65
N LEU A 48 -14.34 3.38 -18.36
CA LEU A 48 -13.25 3.13 -17.40
C LEU A 48 -12.45 1.87 -17.75
N THR A 49 -13.14 0.80 -18.12
CA THR A 49 -12.52 -0.50 -18.45
C THR A 49 -11.69 -0.38 -19.72
N LYS A 50 -12.27 0.12 -20.81
CA LYS A 50 -11.55 0.33 -22.08
C LYS A 50 -10.35 1.25 -21.91
N TRP A 51 -10.50 2.32 -21.14
CA TRP A 51 -9.41 3.25 -20.88
C TRP A 51 -8.27 2.61 -20.07
N THR A 52 -8.60 1.83 -19.03
CA THR A 52 -7.60 1.10 -18.22
C THR A 52 -6.86 0.05 -19.07
N GLU A 53 -7.59 -0.75 -19.85
CA GLU A 53 -6.99 -1.73 -20.76
C GLU A 53 -6.09 -1.08 -21.83
N SER A 54 -6.50 0.08 -22.34
CA SER A 54 -5.69 0.84 -23.30
C SER A 54 -4.35 1.29 -22.69
N ILE A 55 -4.34 1.72 -21.43
CA ILE A 55 -3.10 2.04 -20.70
C ILE A 55 -2.21 0.80 -20.57
N PHE A 56 -2.79 -0.34 -20.19
CA PHE A 56 -2.06 -1.59 -20.08
C PHE A 56 -1.44 -2.02 -21.41
N TYR A 57 -2.21 -1.99 -22.49
CA TYR A 57 -1.77 -2.39 -23.82
C TYR A 57 -0.70 -1.46 -24.39
N GLN A 58 -0.90 -0.14 -24.29
CA GLN A 58 -0.07 0.85 -25.00
C GLN A 58 1.16 1.24 -24.20
N LYS A 59 1.01 1.43 -22.88
CA LYS A 59 2.09 1.90 -22.02
C LYS A 59 2.77 0.77 -21.24
N GLY A 60 2.13 -0.40 -21.12
CA GLY A 60 2.59 -1.45 -20.20
C GLY A 60 2.66 -0.94 -18.77
N SER A 61 1.79 0.00 -18.40
CA SER A 61 1.88 0.71 -17.12
C SER A 61 0.87 0.17 -16.11
N LEU A 62 1.31 -0.09 -14.88
CA LEU A 62 0.46 -0.54 -13.77
C LEU A 62 0.09 0.61 -12.82
N GLN A 63 0.45 1.86 -13.13
CA GLN A 63 0.32 2.97 -12.17
C GLN A 63 -1.13 3.20 -11.79
N ILE A 64 -2.06 3.02 -12.73
CA ILE A 64 -3.49 3.18 -12.47
C ILE A 64 -4.06 2.22 -11.42
N MET A 65 -3.42 1.06 -11.20
CA MET A 65 -3.84 0.12 -10.16
C MET A 65 -3.66 0.69 -8.75
N SER A 66 -2.79 1.69 -8.58
CA SER A 66 -2.54 2.38 -7.31
C SER A 66 -3.78 3.06 -6.71
N VAL A 67 -4.79 3.33 -7.55
CA VAL A 67 -6.09 3.90 -7.16
C VAL A 67 -7.26 2.96 -7.48
N ALA A 68 -6.97 1.72 -7.86
CA ALA A 68 -7.97 0.68 -8.09
C ALA A 68 -8.13 -0.24 -6.87
N GLY A 69 -8.93 -1.29 -7.04
CA GLY A 69 -9.09 -2.36 -6.07
C GLY A 69 -10.38 -2.32 -5.28
N ILE A 70 -10.80 -3.50 -4.82
CA ILE A 70 -12.03 -3.73 -4.06
C ILE A 70 -11.94 -3.25 -2.60
N GLY A 71 -10.73 -2.95 -2.11
CA GLY A 71 -10.49 -2.30 -0.81
C GLY A 71 -10.71 -0.78 -0.83
N SER A 72 -10.88 -0.18 -2.01
CA SER A 72 -11.28 1.24 -2.14
C SER A 72 -12.80 1.37 -2.20
N PRO A 73 -13.42 2.49 -1.78
CA PRO A 73 -14.85 2.69 -1.96
C PRO A 73 -15.25 2.60 -3.43
N ARG A 74 -16.27 1.79 -3.75
CA ARG A 74 -16.83 1.65 -5.09
C ARG A 74 -18.34 1.82 -5.04
N LYS A 75 -18.89 2.60 -5.97
CA LYS A 75 -20.32 2.77 -6.24
C LYS A 75 -20.73 2.02 -7.51
N LEU A 76 -19.81 1.82 -8.44
CA LEU A 76 -20.07 1.10 -9.69
C LEU A 76 -19.97 -0.40 -9.43
N ASN A 77 -21.06 -1.11 -9.70
CA ASN A 77 -21.11 -2.59 -9.60
C ASN A 77 -20.40 -3.23 -10.80
N ASN A 78 -19.90 -4.47 -10.69
CA ASN A 78 -19.33 -5.23 -11.82
C ASN A 78 -18.13 -4.59 -12.55
N LEU A 79 -17.51 -3.56 -11.98
CA LEU A 79 -16.30 -2.98 -12.54
C LEU A 79 -15.10 -3.91 -12.22
N PRO A 80 -14.20 -4.22 -13.18
CA PRO A 80 -13.08 -5.11 -12.88
C PRO A 80 -12.21 -4.59 -11.75
N SER A 81 -11.65 -5.47 -10.93
CA SER A 81 -10.95 -5.07 -9.70
C SER A 81 -9.72 -4.18 -9.95
N PHE A 82 -9.04 -4.37 -11.09
CA PHE A 82 -7.91 -3.57 -11.53
C PHE A 82 -8.30 -2.22 -12.16
N VAL A 83 -9.59 -1.98 -12.37
CA VAL A 83 -10.12 -0.72 -12.92
C VAL A 83 -10.56 0.19 -11.77
N PRO A 84 -10.06 1.44 -11.69
CA PRO A 84 -10.45 2.35 -10.63
C PRO A 84 -11.89 2.82 -10.79
N ASP A 85 -12.64 2.86 -9.69
CA ASP A 85 -13.95 3.50 -9.69
C ASP A 85 -13.78 5.02 -9.53
N LEU A 86 -13.73 5.73 -10.64
CA LEU A 86 -13.57 7.19 -10.62
C LEU A 86 -14.84 7.94 -10.18
N SER A 87 -15.97 7.27 -9.92
CA SER A 87 -17.15 7.90 -9.30
C SER A 87 -17.03 8.04 -7.77
N SER A 88 -16.00 7.42 -7.18
CA SER A 88 -15.71 7.43 -5.75
C SER A 88 -14.24 7.77 -5.49
N PRO A 89 -13.93 8.85 -4.76
CA PRO A 89 -12.54 9.19 -4.49
C PRO A 89 -11.90 8.13 -3.58
N PRO A 90 -10.62 7.75 -3.84
CA PRO A 90 -9.89 6.87 -2.94
C PRO A 90 -9.70 7.55 -1.58
N LYS A 91 -9.83 6.78 -0.49
CA LYS A 91 -9.63 7.28 0.87
C LYS A 91 -8.16 7.54 1.18
N ALA A 92 -7.30 6.57 0.89
CA ALA A 92 -5.87 6.67 1.18
C ALA A 92 -5.12 7.43 0.08
N VAL A 93 -4.03 8.11 0.45
CA VAL A 93 -3.07 8.67 -0.50
C VAL A 93 -2.31 7.49 -1.15
N SER A 94 -2.14 7.51 -2.47
CA SER A 94 -1.35 6.49 -3.15
C SER A 94 0.12 6.54 -2.73
N PHE A 95 0.75 5.37 -2.64
CA PHE A 95 2.21 5.24 -2.51
C PHE A 95 2.98 5.52 -3.81
N TRP A 96 2.28 5.56 -4.94
CA TRP A 96 2.86 5.85 -6.24
C TRP A 96 3.42 7.27 -6.30
N HIS A 97 4.54 7.44 -7.02
CA HIS A 97 5.17 8.73 -7.23
C HIS A 97 5.54 8.93 -8.71
N PRO A 98 5.26 10.10 -9.31
CA PRO A 98 5.55 10.37 -10.73
C PRO A 98 7.04 10.59 -11.03
N ASP A 99 7.79 11.11 -10.06
CA ASP A 99 9.23 11.35 -10.19
C ASP A 99 10.00 10.04 -10.01
N GLU A 100 10.69 9.59 -11.06
CA GLU A 100 11.47 8.35 -11.08
C GLU A 100 12.60 8.33 -10.05
N THR A 101 13.10 9.50 -9.63
CA THR A 101 14.14 9.60 -8.59
C THR A 101 13.59 9.34 -7.19
N LYS A 102 12.27 9.44 -7.02
CA LYS A 102 11.56 9.30 -5.74
C LYS A 102 10.61 8.12 -5.72
N MET A 103 10.35 7.43 -6.83
CA MET A 103 9.43 6.31 -6.82
C MET A 103 9.96 5.11 -6.02
N TYR A 104 9.05 4.31 -5.49
CA TYR A 104 9.42 2.96 -5.04
C TYR A 104 9.76 2.09 -6.24
N ARG A 105 10.61 1.09 -6.02
CA ARG A 105 11.20 0.25 -7.07
C ARG A 105 10.90 -1.24 -6.86
N ALA A 106 9.75 -1.56 -6.25
CA ALA A 106 9.39 -2.93 -5.89
C ALA A 106 9.42 -3.90 -7.09
N GLY A 107 9.03 -3.43 -8.27
CA GLY A 107 9.13 -4.18 -9.52
C GLY A 107 9.51 -3.37 -10.76
N THR A 108 9.84 -2.08 -10.62
CA THR A 108 10.10 -1.17 -11.76
C THR A 108 11.37 -1.47 -12.54
N ALA A 109 12.30 -2.25 -11.98
CA ALA A 109 13.49 -2.73 -12.70
C ALA A 109 13.15 -3.72 -13.84
N TYR A 110 11.93 -4.26 -13.86
CA TYR A 110 11.50 -5.26 -14.82
C TYR A 110 10.39 -4.73 -15.70
N LYS A 111 10.48 -5.03 -17.00
CA LYS A 111 9.39 -4.75 -17.94
C LYS A 111 8.13 -5.46 -17.49
N THR A 112 7.04 -4.70 -17.44
CA THR A 112 5.71 -5.20 -17.18
C THR A 112 5.34 -6.32 -18.14
N ARG A 113 4.66 -7.35 -17.63
CA ARG A 113 4.13 -8.45 -18.43
C ARG A 113 2.64 -8.57 -18.16
N ILE A 114 1.88 -7.97 -19.08
CA ILE A 114 0.42 -7.92 -19.08
C ILE A 114 -0.07 -8.49 -20.41
N ASP A 115 -1.04 -9.39 -20.35
CA ASP A 115 -1.75 -9.90 -21.53
C ASP A 115 -3.25 -9.64 -21.38
N LEU A 116 -3.84 -8.89 -22.32
CA LEU A 116 -5.29 -8.65 -22.35
C LEU A 116 -6.01 -9.85 -22.96
N HIS A 117 -7.09 -10.31 -22.31
CA HIS A 117 -7.87 -11.45 -22.79
C HIS A 117 -9.27 -11.00 -23.23
N GLY A 118 -9.39 -10.58 -24.49
CA GLY A 118 -10.61 -10.00 -25.04
C GLY A 118 -10.72 -8.51 -24.69
N SER A 119 -10.43 -7.65 -25.67
CA SER A 119 -10.48 -6.19 -25.44
C SER A 119 -11.92 -5.75 -25.14
N GLY A 120 -12.08 -4.98 -24.07
CA GLY A 120 -13.35 -4.50 -23.54
C GLY A 120 -14.06 -5.50 -22.63
N GLU A 121 -13.52 -6.70 -22.42
CA GLU A 121 -14.13 -7.71 -21.54
C GLU A 121 -13.74 -7.55 -20.07
N GLY A 122 -12.77 -6.68 -19.74
CA GLY A 122 -12.34 -6.46 -18.36
C GLY A 122 -11.49 -7.60 -17.81
N ARG A 123 -10.65 -8.21 -18.65
CA ARG A 123 -9.91 -9.44 -18.34
C ARG A 123 -8.44 -9.31 -18.67
N VAL A 124 -7.59 -9.53 -17.68
CA VAL A 124 -6.15 -9.32 -17.83
C VAL A 124 -5.32 -10.36 -17.09
N TYR A 125 -4.24 -10.82 -17.72
CA TYR A 125 -3.19 -11.59 -17.07
C TYR A 125 -2.05 -10.66 -16.66
N MET A 126 -1.55 -10.80 -15.43
CA MET A 126 -0.40 -10.05 -14.96
C MET A 126 0.62 -10.99 -14.31
N SER A 127 1.89 -10.84 -14.69
CA SER A 127 2.97 -11.65 -14.15
C SER A 127 3.56 -11.04 -12.88
N GLY A 128 3.60 -11.82 -11.82
CA GLY A 128 4.12 -11.39 -10.52
C GLY A 128 4.59 -12.54 -9.65
N ALA A 129 5.13 -12.23 -8.48
CA ALA A 129 5.53 -13.21 -7.49
C ALA A 129 4.83 -12.94 -6.15
N ALA A 130 4.36 -14.01 -5.52
CA ALA A 130 3.77 -13.94 -4.18
C ALA A 130 4.88 -13.67 -3.15
N ILE A 131 4.81 -12.53 -2.45
CA ILE A 131 5.64 -12.28 -1.26
C ILE A 131 5.18 -13.22 -0.14
N GLY A 132 3.86 -13.28 0.08
CA GLY A 132 3.29 -13.92 1.24
C GLY A 132 1.80 -13.64 1.42
N GLN A 133 1.28 -14.01 2.58
CA GLN A 133 -0.12 -13.80 2.95
C GLN A 133 -0.26 -12.79 4.08
N VAL A 134 -1.35 -12.03 4.06
CA VAL A 134 -1.80 -11.20 5.17
C VAL A 134 -2.23 -12.13 6.30
N VAL A 135 -1.60 -12.04 7.47
CA VAL A 135 -1.90 -12.96 8.59
C VAL A 135 -2.42 -12.30 9.85
N GLU A 136 -2.11 -11.02 10.05
CA GLU A 136 -2.53 -10.31 11.26
C GLU A 136 -2.54 -8.80 10.99
N LEU A 137 -3.58 -8.13 11.46
CA LEU A 137 -3.86 -6.73 11.12
C LEU A 137 -4.24 -5.92 12.37
N SER A 138 -3.65 -4.74 12.52
CA SER A 138 -4.10 -3.73 13.46
C SER A 138 -5.53 -3.26 13.14
N PRO A 139 -6.21 -2.55 14.04
CA PRO A 139 -7.34 -1.70 13.66
C PRO A 139 -6.96 -0.70 12.55
N VAL A 140 -7.96 -0.14 11.87
CA VAL A 140 -7.74 0.93 10.88
C VAL A 140 -7.18 2.18 11.58
N PHE A 141 -6.19 2.82 10.97
CA PHE A 141 -5.75 4.15 11.38
C PHE A 141 -6.80 5.17 10.90
N GLU A 142 -7.51 5.79 11.84
CA GLU A 142 -8.60 6.70 11.49
C GLU A 142 -8.10 8.13 11.27
N GLU A 143 -8.73 8.85 10.33
CA GLU A 143 -8.39 10.25 10.01
C GLU A 143 -8.45 11.16 11.24
N ARG A 144 -9.39 10.89 12.16
CA ARG A 144 -9.54 11.63 13.41
C ARG A 144 -8.27 11.62 14.29
N PHE A 145 -7.39 10.63 14.12
CA PHE A 145 -6.11 10.56 14.86
C PHE A 145 -5.14 11.69 14.48
N ALA A 146 -5.39 12.44 13.40
CA ALA A 146 -4.67 13.66 13.11
C ALA A 146 -4.88 14.74 14.19
N HIS A 147 -6.04 14.72 14.87
CA HIS A 147 -6.46 15.77 15.78
C HIS A 147 -6.04 15.53 17.24
N PRO A 148 -5.63 16.56 17.99
CA PRO A 148 -5.15 16.41 19.38
C PRO A 148 -6.16 15.78 20.34
N GLU A 149 -7.46 16.04 20.18
CA GLU A 149 -8.53 15.48 21.01
C GLU A 149 -8.61 13.94 20.95
N HIS A 150 -8.00 13.33 19.92
CA HIS A 150 -7.90 11.88 19.74
C HIS A 150 -6.52 11.32 20.11
N ALA A 151 -5.72 12.04 20.91
CA ALA A 151 -4.40 11.60 21.36
C ALA A 151 -4.42 10.22 22.06
N ALA A 152 -5.45 9.95 22.87
CA ALA A 152 -5.59 8.65 23.54
C ALA A 152 -5.86 7.51 22.55
N ASP A 153 -6.71 7.74 21.54
CA ASP A 153 -7.01 6.76 20.49
C ASP A 153 -5.77 6.47 19.65
N LEU A 154 -5.04 7.53 19.25
CA LEU A 154 -3.77 7.42 18.52
C LEU A 154 -2.73 6.64 19.33
N HIS A 155 -2.64 6.91 20.64
CA HIS A 155 -1.73 6.20 21.53
C HIS A 155 -2.06 4.70 21.58
N ASN A 156 -3.33 4.35 21.77
CA ASN A 156 -3.77 2.96 21.81
C ASN A 156 -3.52 2.25 20.47
N TRP A 157 -3.76 2.92 19.35
CA TRP A 157 -3.47 2.36 18.03
C TRP A 157 -1.98 2.06 17.86
N LEU A 158 -1.11 3.00 18.25
CA LEU A 158 0.34 2.81 18.20
C LEU A 158 0.80 1.68 19.10
N GLU A 159 0.28 1.56 20.33
CA GLU A 159 0.64 0.45 21.22
C GLU A 159 0.26 -0.91 20.64
N ASN A 160 -0.91 -1.02 20.01
CA ASN A 160 -1.33 -2.25 19.34
C ASN A 160 -0.40 -2.58 18.16
N ALA A 161 -0.03 -1.59 17.34
CA ALA A 161 0.87 -1.77 16.22
C ALA A 161 2.31 -2.14 16.68
N GLU A 162 2.81 -1.49 17.73
CA GLU A 162 4.10 -1.80 18.36
C GLU A 162 4.12 -3.25 18.86
N LEU A 163 3.09 -3.66 19.61
CA LEU A 163 2.97 -5.03 20.11
C LEU A 163 2.95 -6.06 19.00
N LEU A 164 2.14 -5.81 17.96
CA LEU A 164 2.06 -6.66 16.79
C LEU A 164 3.43 -6.81 16.11
N ALA A 165 4.16 -5.71 15.95
CA ALA A 165 5.49 -5.73 15.37
C ALA A 165 6.49 -6.52 16.22
N MET A 166 6.51 -6.30 17.54
CA MET A 166 7.48 -6.97 18.42
C MET A 166 7.24 -8.49 18.53
N ASP A 167 5.98 -8.94 18.47
CA ASP A 167 5.65 -10.35 18.58
C ASP A 167 5.86 -11.10 17.24
N ARG A 168 5.44 -10.47 16.14
CA ARG A 168 5.26 -11.14 14.85
C ARG A 168 6.23 -10.70 13.76
N ALA A 169 7.02 -9.65 13.93
CA ALA A 169 7.99 -9.27 12.89
C ALA A 169 9.16 -10.25 12.84
N ILE A 170 9.64 -10.49 11.62
CA ILE A 170 10.94 -11.12 11.41
C ILE A 170 12.06 -10.18 11.88
N ASN A 171 13.11 -10.73 12.49
CA ASN A 171 14.31 -9.98 12.86
C ASN A 171 15.46 -10.41 11.94
N GLU A 172 15.51 -9.82 10.75
CA GLU A 172 16.58 -10.08 9.77
C GLU A 172 17.67 -9.02 9.88
N PRO A 173 18.94 -9.39 10.08
CA PRO A 173 20.04 -8.42 10.17
C PRO A 173 20.09 -7.46 8.97
N GLU A 174 19.80 -7.96 7.77
CA GLU A 174 19.78 -7.19 6.51
C GLU A 174 18.64 -6.16 6.45
N LEU A 175 17.53 -6.41 7.15
CA LEU A 175 16.38 -5.49 7.22
C LEU A 175 16.47 -4.54 8.43
N GLY A 176 17.50 -4.70 9.26
CA GLY A 176 17.69 -3.98 10.50
C GLY A 176 16.86 -4.53 11.67
N THR A 177 16.86 -3.81 12.79
CA THR A 177 16.07 -4.18 13.96
C THR A 177 14.58 -4.07 13.68
N VAL A 178 13.76 -4.84 14.40
CA VAL A 178 12.29 -4.73 14.35
C VAL A 178 11.83 -3.28 14.59
N HIS A 179 12.51 -2.55 15.48
CA HIS A 179 12.29 -1.13 15.72
C HIS A 179 12.47 -0.27 14.47
N ASN A 180 13.55 -0.50 13.72
CA ASN A 180 13.81 0.20 12.47
C ASN A 180 12.77 -0.12 11.40
N ALA A 181 12.43 -1.40 11.24
CA ALA A 181 11.37 -1.80 10.32
C ALA A 181 10.02 -1.17 10.71
N PHE A 182 9.72 -1.06 12.00
CA PHE A 182 8.45 -0.55 12.50
C PHE A 182 8.22 0.92 12.13
N TRP A 183 9.10 1.83 12.57
CA TRP A 183 8.89 3.26 12.29
C TRP A 183 9.00 3.56 10.79
N ARG A 184 9.86 2.83 10.05
CA ARG A 184 9.94 2.94 8.60
C ARG A 184 8.61 2.56 7.96
N THR A 185 8.00 1.47 8.40
CA THR A 185 6.68 1.05 7.90
C THR A 185 5.62 2.12 8.13
N LEU A 186 5.57 2.72 9.33
CA LEU A 186 4.58 3.76 9.66
C LEU A 186 4.63 4.99 8.74
N ILE A 187 5.80 5.33 8.22
CA ILE A 187 6.01 6.48 7.34
C ILE A 187 6.24 6.09 5.88
N GLY A 188 6.10 4.80 5.54
CA GLY A 188 6.44 4.29 4.21
C GLY A 188 7.92 4.42 3.85
N ASN A 189 8.81 4.54 4.83
CA ASN A 189 10.23 4.79 4.68
C ASN A 189 10.53 6.08 3.88
N ARG A 190 9.74 7.13 4.08
CA ARG A 190 9.89 8.42 3.39
C ARG A 190 10.29 9.55 4.32
N ASP A 191 11.11 10.47 3.82
CA ASP A 191 11.42 11.75 4.46
C ASP A 191 10.77 12.96 3.76
N MET A 192 11.17 14.18 4.16
CA MET A 192 10.67 15.45 3.62
C MET A 192 10.97 15.66 2.13
N ALA A 193 11.95 14.97 1.57
CA ALA A 193 12.24 14.98 0.14
C ALA A 193 11.50 13.88 -0.63
N ASP A 194 10.60 13.14 0.04
CA ASP A 194 10.03 11.87 -0.40
C ASP A 194 11.14 10.87 -0.81
N SER A 195 12.32 10.98 -0.21
CA SER A 195 13.44 10.04 -0.36
C SER A 195 13.43 9.00 0.76
N GLU A 196 14.34 8.03 0.71
CA GLU A 196 14.47 7.06 1.80
C GLU A 196 14.78 7.75 3.13
N ALA A 197 13.99 7.44 4.15
CA ALA A 197 14.17 8.05 5.47
C ALA A 197 15.52 7.66 6.08
N SER A 198 16.27 8.65 6.57
CA SER A 198 17.53 8.40 7.26
C SER A 198 17.30 7.72 8.62
N PRO A 199 18.28 7.00 9.18
CA PRO A 199 18.17 6.44 10.53
C PRO A 199 17.82 7.45 11.63
N ALA A 200 18.06 8.75 11.40
CA ALA A 200 17.69 9.81 12.34
C ALA A 200 16.17 9.89 12.59
N PHE A 201 15.33 9.38 11.69
CA PHE A 201 13.88 9.33 11.90
C PHE A 201 13.46 8.40 13.05
N LEU A 202 14.32 7.48 13.49
CA LEU A 202 14.12 6.76 14.75
C LEU A 202 14.00 7.74 15.91
N PHE A 203 14.86 8.76 15.97
CA PHE A 203 14.80 9.79 17.00
C PHE A 203 13.49 10.59 16.92
N TYR A 204 13.02 10.88 15.71
CA TYR A 204 11.76 11.60 15.49
C TYR A 204 10.57 10.79 16.00
N TYR A 205 10.58 9.48 15.75
CA TYR A 205 9.60 8.55 16.30
C TYR A 205 9.58 8.56 17.84
N LEU A 206 10.76 8.44 18.46
CA LEU A 206 10.90 8.43 19.92
C LEU A 206 10.40 9.75 20.54
N LEU A 207 10.77 10.89 19.95
CA LEU A 207 10.29 12.22 20.36
C LEU A 207 8.77 12.35 20.25
N PHE A 208 8.18 11.85 19.17
CA PHE A 208 6.74 11.83 18.95
C PHE A 208 6.04 10.98 20.02
N ARG A 209 6.50 9.75 20.27
CA ARG A 209 5.92 8.87 21.30
C ARG A 209 6.05 9.47 22.70
N TYR A 210 7.18 10.08 23.02
CA TYR A 210 7.40 10.76 24.30
C TYR A 210 6.45 11.96 24.48
N SER A 211 6.31 12.79 23.44
CA SER A 211 5.43 13.96 23.47
C SER A 211 3.97 13.55 23.66
N LEU A 212 3.52 12.52 22.94
CA LEU A 212 2.17 11.96 23.07
C LEU A 212 1.91 11.40 24.48
N ALA A 213 2.89 10.69 25.06
CA ALA A 213 2.76 10.16 26.42
C ALA A 213 2.68 11.28 27.48
N ARG A 214 3.42 12.38 27.30
CA ARG A 214 3.35 13.55 28.17
C ARG A 214 2.00 14.27 28.10
N GLU A 215 1.47 14.43 26.89
CA GLU A 215 0.14 15.03 26.66
C GLU A 215 -0.95 14.26 27.42
N LEU A 216 -0.83 12.92 27.45
CA LEU A 216 -1.76 12.03 28.15
C LEU A 216 -1.49 11.89 29.66
N GLY A 217 -0.48 12.56 30.21
CA GLY A 217 -0.14 12.48 31.63
C GLY A 217 0.34 11.08 32.08
N LEU A 218 0.85 10.26 31.17
CA LEU A 218 1.28 8.90 31.47
C LEU A 218 2.56 8.92 32.30
N LYS A 219 2.49 8.36 33.52
CA LYS A 219 3.61 8.34 34.48
C LYS A 219 4.77 7.43 34.06
N LYS A 220 4.52 6.49 33.15
CA LYS A 220 5.51 5.53 32.66
C LYS A 220 5.45 5.51 31.13
N TRP A 221 6.40 6.15 30.48
CA TRP A 221 6.63 5.97 29.04
C TRP A 221 7.31 4.61 28.84
N GLN A 222 6.50 3.57 28.64
CA GLN A 222 6.95 2.23 28.28
C GLN A 222 6.73 2.04 26.79
N LEU A 223 7.81 2.12 26.01
CA LEU A 223 7.77 1.60 24.65
C LEU A 223 8.01 0.09 24.77
N ARG A 224 6.94 -0.70 24.70
CA ARG A 224 7.07 -2.17 24.81
C ARG A 224 8.07 -2.65 23.75
N GLY A 225 9.18 -3.23 24.21
CA GLY A 225 10.27 -3.73 23.36
C GLY A 225 11.37 -2.72 23.01
N PHE A 226 11.15 -1.39 23.12
CA PHE A 226 12.20 -0.38 22.83
C PHE A 226 12.96 0.09 24.09
N ASP A 227 12.77 -0.53 25.25
CA ASP A 227 13.43 -0.10 26.50
C ASP A 227 14.97 -0.02 26.34
N ARG A 228 15.57 -0.94 25.57
CA ARG A 228 17.01 -0.90 25.23
C ARG A 228 17.40 0.19 24.22
N VAL A 229 16.55 0.46 23.23
CA VAL A 229 16.79 1.54 22.24
C VAL A 229 16.71 2.89 22.93
N LYS A 230 15.82 3.03 23.92
CA LYS A 230 15.77 4.21 24.77
C LYS A 230 17.07 4.41 25.52
N GLU A 231 17.65 3.38 26.16
CA GLU A 231 18.94 3.48 26.86
C GLU A 231 20.11 3.86 25.94
N GLU A 232 20.11 3.38 24.68
CA GLU A 232 21.16 3.68 23.69
C GLU A 232 21.08 5.12 23.16
N TYR A 233 19.86 5.67 23.03
CA TYR A 233 19.61 7.02 22.51
C TYR A 233 19.31 8.05 23.62
N ASP A 234 19.33 7.63 24.89
CA ASP A 234 19.24 8.46 26.10
C ASP A 234 20.58 8.41 26.86
N PRO A 235 21.65 9.05 26.36
CA PRO A 235 22.98 8.96 26.97
C PRO A 235 23.09 9.66 28.34
N SER A 236 22.03 10.31 28.86
CA SER A 236 22.11 11.09 30.10
C SER A 236 20.91 11.02 31.04
N GLY A 237 19.75 10.50 30.61
CA GLY A 237 18.51 10.58 31.40
C GLY A 237 18.05 12.04 31.64
N ASP A 238 18.66 13.02 30.97
CA ASP A 238 18.44 14.45 31.23
C ASP A 238 17.23 14.96 30.43
N PRO A 239 16.15 15.41 31.10
CA PRO A 239 14.98 16.02 30.45
C PRO A 239 15.32 17.23 29.56
N LYS A 240 16.50 17.84 29.72
CA LYS A 240 16.98 18.94 28.86
C LYS A 240 17.36 18.50 27.46
N PHE A 241 17.69 17.22 27.24
CA PHE A 241 18.00 16.67 25.91
C PHE A 241 16.80 16.78 24.94
N PHE A 242 15.59 16.75 25.50
CA PHE A 242 14.31 16.91 24.79
C PHE A 242 13.84 18.37 24.71
N LYS A 243 14.64 19.38 25.08
CA LYS A 243 14.14 20.76 25.30
C LYS A 243 14.45 21.75 24.15
N TYR A 244 15.40 21.45 23.27
CA TYR A 244 15.82 22.37 22.20
C TYR A 244 15.98 21.61 20.87
N GLY A 245 14.91 21.57 20.05
CA GLY A 245 14.88 20.89 18.74
C GLY A 245 13.82 19.78 18.60
N SER A 246 13.07 19.50 19.67
CA SER A 246 12.22 18.30 19.82
C SER A 246 10.80 18.42 19.28
N GLU A 247 10.16 19.58 19.40
CA GLU A 247 8.77 19.76 18.96
C GLU A 247 8.66 19.63 17.44
N HIS A 248 9.60 20.21 16.69
CA HIS A 248 9.62 20.12 15.23
C HIS A 248 9.74 18.66 14.77
N ALA A 249 10.66 17.87 15.32
CA ALA A 249 10.85 16.47 14.95
C ALA A 249 9.64 15.58 15.29
N SER A 250 9.00 15.81 16.45
CA SER A 250 7.73 15.15 16.82
C SER A 250 6.61 15.46 15.82
N VAL A 251 6.45 16.75 15.47
CA VAL A 251 5.45 17.21 14.50
C VAL A 251 5.73 16.63 13.11
N VAL A 252 7.00 16.60 12.69
CA VAL A 252 7.42 16.01 11.41
C VAL A 252 7.05 14.53 11.36
N PHE A 253 7.36 13.74 12.40
CA PHE A 253 6.98 12.32 12.42
C PHE A 253 5.46 12.14 12.35
N LYS A 254 4.71 12.89 13.16
CA LYS A 254 3.24 12.84 13.15
C LYS A 254 2.67 13.17 11.76
N HIS A 255 3.24 14.17 11.07
CA HIS A 255 2.84 14.54 9.72
C HIS A 255 2.97 13.36 8.75
N PHE A 256 4.10 12.65 8.74
CA PHE A 256 4.28 11.48 7.88
C PHE A 256 3.40 10.30 8.28
N LEU A 257 3.29 10.01 9.57
CA LEU A 257 2.41 8.96 10.07
C LEU A 257 0.98 9.20 9.57
N VAL A 258 0.45 10.42 9.71
CA VAL A 258 -0.89 10.77 9.24
C VAL A 258 -0.97 10.71 7.71
N LYS A 259 0.00 11.28 6.97
CA LYS A 259 0.03 11.23 5.49
C LYS A 259 -0.02 9.79 4.97
N THR A 260 0.75 8.90 5.57
CA THR A 260 1.01 7.54 5.08
C THR A 260 -0.02 6.54 5.60
N ALA A 261 -0.34 6.56 6.90
CA ALA A 261 -1.15 5.54 7.54
C ALA A 261 -2.66 5.83 7.49
N THR A 262 -3.12 7.06 7.23
CA THR A 262 -4.55 7.39 7.29
C THR A 262 -5.41 6.49 6.40
N HIS A 263 -6.45 5.93 7.02
CA HIS A 263 -7.37 4.90 6.53
C HIS A 263 -6.77 3.50 6.32
N ARG A 264 -5.45 3.31 6.47
CA ARG A 264 -4.77 2.02 6.27
C ARG A 264 -4.78 1.17 7.53
N ARG A 265 -4.40 -0.10 7.38
CA ARG A 265 -4.13 -1.02 8.49
C ARG A 265 -2.64 -1.36 8.51
N PHE A 266 -2.05 -1.38 9.69
CA PHE A 266 -0.72 -1.94 9.89
C PHE A 266 -0.83 -3.46 10.06
N GLY A 267 0.16 -4.23 9.66
CA GLY A 267 0.12 -5.67 9.90
C GLY A 267 1.30 -6.46 9.37
N ILE A 268 1.08 -7.77 9.25
CA ILE A 268 2.11 -8.77 8.97
C ILE A 268 1.84 -9.48 7.65
N VAL A 269 2.87 -9.53 6.79
CA VAL A 269 2.93 -10.41 5.62
C VAL A 269 3.80 -11.61 5.96
N ASN A 270 3.18 -12.78 6.12
CA ASN A 270 3.90 -14.04 6.33
C ASN A 270 4.44 -14.57 5.00
N LEU A 271 5.74 -14.77 4.89
CA LEU A 271 6.36 -15.19 3.64
C LEU A 271 5.98 -16.64 3.32
N GLY A 272 5.30 -16.83 2.19
CA GLY A 272 4.74 -18.13 1.80
C GLY A 272 5.78 -19.18 1.39
N THR A 273 7.00 -18.76 1.04
CA THR A 273 8.10 -19.64 0.65
C THR A 273 9.44 -19.17 1.23
N PRO A 274 10.33 -20.08 1.65
CA PRO A 274 11.65 -19.71 2.18
C PRO A 274 12.50 -18.95 1.15
N ARG A 275 13.24 -17.92 1.58
CA ARG A 275 14.44 -17.49 0.85
C ARG A 275 15.48 -18.64 0.92
N PRO A 276 16.12 -19.04 -0.19
CA PRO A 276 17.21 -20.00 -0.12
C PRO A 276 18.36 -19.45 0.75
N GLY A 277 18.75 -20.17 1.81
CA GLY A 277 19.94 -19.86 2.62
C GLY A 277 19.74 -19.04 3.91
N THR A 278 18.50 -18.73 4.33
CA THR A 278 18.25 -18.00 5.60
C THR A 278 17.80 -18.94 6.74
N GLU A 279 17.99 -18.53 8.00
CA GLU A 279 17.52 -19.26 9.21
C GLU A 279 15.97 -19.38 9.34
N TRP A 280 15.24 -18.96 8.31
CA TRP A 280 13.77 -18.83 8.19
C TRP A 280 12.96 -20.11 8.46
N ALA A 281 13.58 -21.29 8.36
CA ALA A 281 12.90 -22.58 8.51
C ALA A 281 12.29 -22.85 9.91
N ARG A 282 12.53 -22.00 10.91
CA ARG A 282 12.11 -22.23 12.30
C ARG A 282 10.91 -21.41 12.78
N SER A 283 10.36 -20.47 11.99
CA SER A 283 9.26 -19.61 12.44
C SER A 283 8.14 -19.49 11.40
N LYS A 284 7.14 -20.37 11.46
CA LYS A 284 5.89 -20.29 10.66
C LYS A 284 4.99 -19.10 11.01
N GLN A 285 5.36 -18.28 12.00
CA GLN A 285 4.47 -17.28 12.63
C GLN A 285 4.98 -15.84 12.58
N ARG A 286 6.10 -15.57 11.91
CA ARG A 286 6.63 -14.21 11.76
C ARG A 286 6.57 -13.75 10.31
N GLY A 287 6.64 -12.44 10.08
CA GLY A 287 6.53 -11.88 8.73
C GLY A 287 7.10 -10.47 8.60
N LEU A 288 6.99 -9.93 7.39
CA LEU A 288 7.36 -8.56 7.08
C LEU A 288 6.29 -7.58 7.57
N LEU A 289 6.71 -6.40 8.01
CA LEU A 289 5.80 -5.33 8.39
C LEU A 289 5.26 -4.61 7.17
N ALA A 290 3.97 -4.29 7.18
CA ALA A 290 3.30 -3.67 6.05
C ALA A 290 2.24 -2.65 6.46
N LEU A 291 1.96 -1.71 5.55
CA LEU A 291 0.74 -0.89 5.54
C LEU A 291 -0.15 -1.35 4.39
N PHE A 292 -1.36 -1.77 4.72
CA PHE A 292 -2.31 -2.35 3.79
C PHE A 292 -3.36 -1.34 3.31
N PRO A 293 -4.09 -1.64 2.23
CA PRO A 293 -5.19 -0.79 1.74
C PRO A 293 -6.25 -0.53 2.81
N PRO A 294 -7.03 0.56 2.63
CA PRO A 294 -8.10 0.89 3.55
C PRO A 294 -9.24 -0.14 3.58
N GLU A 295 -10.05 -0.07 4.63
CA GLU A 295 -11.28 -0.85 4.75
C GLU A 295 -12.47 -0.12 4.10
N THR A 296 -13.24 -0.85 3.30
CA THR A 296 -14.61 -0.50 2.92
C THR A 296 -15.57 -1.20 3.86
N LYS A 297 -16.40 -0.45 4.60
CA LYS A 297 -17.55 -1.04 5.27
C LYS A 297 -18.45 -1.64 4.16
N ALA A 298 -18.83 -2.90 4.31
CA ALA A 298 -19.83 -3.54 3.45
C ALA A 298 -21.15 -2.75 3.55
N GLY A 299 -21.33 -1.80 2.63
CA GLY A 299 -22.47 -0.88 2.63
C GLY A 299 -23.52 -1.18 1.58
N VAL A 300 -23.30 -2.18 0.73
CA VAL A 300 -24.25 -2.62 -0.30
C VAL A 300 -24.15 -4.13 -0.41
N GLU A 301 -25.28 -4.84 -0.31
CA GLU A 301 -25.36 -6.27 -0.60
C GLU A 301 -24.69 -6.56 -1.95
N GLY A 302 -23.65 -7.40 -1.94
CA GLY A 302 -22.91 -7.80 -3.15
C GLY A 302 -21.57 -7.08 -3.42
N ALA A 303 -21.15 -6.10 -2.62
CA ALA A 303 -19.80 -5.54 -2.73
C ALA A 303 -18.75 -6.54 -2.19
N ALA A 304 -17.94 -7.12 -3.08
CA ALA A 304 -16.81 -7.98 -2.70
C ALA A 304 -15.90 -7.25 -1.70
N SER A 305 -15.67 -7.92 -0.58
CA SER A 305 -15.31 -7.39 0.72
C SER A 305 -13.91 -6.77 0.82
N SER A 306 -13.77 -5.88 1.79
CA SER A 306 -12.54 -5.34 2.38
C SER A 306 -11.36 -6.30 2.44
N LEU A 307 -10.14 -5.77 2.62
CA LEU A 307 -8.95 -6.54 3.04
C LEU A 307 -9.28 -7.57 4.14
N THR A 308 -8.85 -8.82 3.95
CA THR A 308 -8.97 -9.88 4.96
C THR A 308 -7.65 -10.60 5.20
N GLU A 309 -7.51 -11.22 6.37
CA GLU A 309 -6.48 -12.23 6.57
C GLU A 309 -6.64 -13.37 5.55
N GLY A 310 -5.53 -13.93 5.08
CA GLY A 310 -5.48 -14.91 4.00
C GLY A 310 -5.36 -14.33 2.59
N ASP A 311 -5.64 -13.03 2.40
CA ASP A 311 -5.33 -12.34 1.14
C ASP A 311 -3.82 -12.41 0.87
N TRP A 312 -3.44 -12.44 -0.41
CA TRP A 312 -2.04 -12.56 -0.81
C TRP A 312 -1.44 -11.19 -1.10
N VAL A 313 -0.13 -11.05 -0.94
CA VAL A 313 0.63 -9.88 -1.35
C VAL A 313 1.55 -10.25 -2.52
N TYR A 314 1.39 -9.56 -3.65
CA TYR A 314 2.15 -9.81 -4.87
C TYR A 314 3.02 -8.62 -5.26
N LEU A 315 4.21 -8.95 -5.78
CA LEU A 315 5.07 -8.04 -6.55
C LEU A 315 4.86 -8.28 -8.04
N PHE A 316 4.29 -7.29 -8.73
CA PHE A 316 4.15 -7.32 -10.18
C PHE A 316 5.35 -6.66 -10.86
N ARG A 317 5.74 -7.21 -12.02
CA ARG A 317 6.76 -6.58 -12.87
C ARG A 317 6.26 -5.21 -13.32
N GLY A 318 7.11 -4.18 -13.24
CA GLY A 318 6.78 -2.81 -13.58
C GLY A 318 6.04 -2.01 -12.51
N ALA A 319 5.62 -2.64 -11.40
CA ALA A 319 4.93 -1.94 -10.31
C ALA A 319 5.92 -1.19 -9.40
N GLN A 320 5.54 0.01 -8.95
CA GLN A 320 6.30 0.74 -7.92
C GLN A 320 6.17 0.09 -6.53
N THR A 321 5.00 -0.48 -6.24
CA THR A 321 4.65 -1.05 -4.93
C THR A 321 4.06 -2.46 -5.07
N PRO A 322 4.07 -3.26 -3.99
CA PRO A 322 3.29 -4.49 -3.94
C PRO A 322 1.78 -4.23 -3.87
N PHE A 323 1.00 -5.22 -4.30
CA PHE A 323 -0.46 -5.19 -4.26
C PHE A 323 -1.02 -6.35 -3.44
N VAL A 324 -2.07 -6.07 -2.67
CA VAL A 324 -2.88 -7.11 -2.06
C VAL A 324 -3.81 -7.68 -3.14
N VAL A 325 -3.84 -9.00 -3.25
CA VAL A 325 -4.59 -9.77 -4.23
C VAL A 325 -5.43 -10.81 -3.49
N ARG A 326 -6.73 -10.83 -3.79
CA ARG A 326 -7.63 -11.89 -3.37
C ARG A 326 -7.72 -12.95 -4.46
N ILE A 327 -7.58 -14.21 -4.10
CA ILE A 327 -7.70 -15.33 -5.03
C ILE A 327 -9.05 -16.02 -4.78
N ASP A 328 -9.93 -16.01 -5.78
CA ASP A 328 -11.18 -16.75 -5.78
C ASP A 328 -10.91 -18.24 -6.00
N ARG A 329 -11.04 -19.00 -4.92
CA ARG A 329 -10.83 -20.45 -4.92
C ARG A 329 -12.14 -21.22 -5.02
N SER A 330 -13.27 -20.56 -5.29
CA SER A 330 -14.54 -21.24 -5.50
C SER A 330 -14.44 -22.24 -6.65
N PRO A 331 -15.11 -23.41 -6.55
CA PRO A 331 -15.17 -24.38 -7.65
C PRO A 331 -15.65 -23.75 -8.97
N GLU A 332 -16.48 -22.72 -8.90
CA GLU A 332 -17.02 -21.95 -10.01
C GLU A 332 -15.95 -21.10 -10.70
N ALA A 333 -15.02 -20.50 -9.95
CA ALA A 333 -13.96 -19.63 -10.49
C ALA A 333 -12.96 -20.38 -11.39
N LYS A 334 -12.73 -21.69 -11.15
CA LYS A 334 -11.83 -22.52 -11.98
C LYS A 334 -12.32 -22.76 -13.41
N LYS A 335 -13.55 -22.36 -13.74
CA LYS A 335 -14.17 -22.63 -15.05
C LYS A 335 -13.64 -21.71 -16.16
N LEU A 336 -13.00 -20.59 -15.83
CA LEU A 336 -12.45 -19.65 -16.81
C LEU A 336 -10.93 -19.86 -16.93
N ALA A 337 -10.48 -20.42 -18.07
CA ALA A 337 -9.07 -20.63 -18.42
C ALA A 337 -8.21 -21.51 -17.48
N GLY A 338 -8.81 -22.26 -16.55
CA GLY A 338 -8.09 -23.22 -15.70
C GLY A 338 -7.28 -22.61 -14.55
N SER A 339 -7.32 -21.29 -14.39
CA SER A 339 -6.68 -20.54 -13.30
C SER A 339 -7.73 -19.93 -12.36
N PRO A 340 -7.44 -19.76 -11.05
CA PRO A 340 -8.35 -19.05 -10.17
C PRO A 340 -8.44 -17.58 -10.58
N ILE A 341 -9.64 -16.99 -10.43
CA ILE A 341 -9.87 -15.57 -10.67
C ILE A 341 -9.26 -14.77 -9.51
N CYS A 342 -8.52 -13.72 -9.82
CA CYS A 342 -7.91 -12.83 -8.86
C CYS A 342 -8.59 -11.46 -8.86
N TYR A 343 -8.66 -10.84 -7.68
CA TYR A 343 -9.12 -9.48 -7.51
C TYR A 343 -8.03 -8.63 -6.88
N VAL A 344 -7.77 -7.45 -7.44
CA VAL A 344 -6.95 -6.43 -6.79
C VAL A 344 -7.72 -5.91 -5.58
N VAL A 345 -7.14 -6.04 -4.38
CA VAL A 345 -7.69 -5.43 -3.16
C VAL A 345 -7.18 -3.99 -3.04
N GLY A 346 -5.89 -3.77 -3.31
CA GLY A 346 -5.30 -2.44 -3.41
C GLY A 346 -3.78 -2.43 -3.23
N GLU A 347 -3.17 -1.27 -3.44
CA GLU A 347 -1.73 -1.07 -3.19
C GLU A 347 -1.37 -1.13 -1.69
N CYS A 348 -0.20 -1.68 -1.40
CA CYS A 348 0.34 -1.74 -0.05
C CYS A 348 1.81 -1.35 -0.02
N TYR A 349 2.30 -1.05 1.17
CA TYR A 349 3.72 -0.87 1.44
C TYR A 349 4.20 -2.05 2.27
N VAL A 350 5.32 -2.67 1.90
CA VAL A 350 5.95 -3.77 2.66
C VAL A 350 7.41 -3.41 2.91
N ASN A 351 7.79 -3.26 4.18
CA ASN A 351 9.17 -2.92 4.53
C ASN A 351 10.12 -4.05 4.08
N GLY A 352 11.17 -3.68 3.34
CA GLY A 352 12.12 -4.64 2.76
C GLY A 352 11.71 -5.24 1.42
N ALA A 353 10.62 -4.80 0.80
CA ALA A 353 10.19 -5.24 -0.54
C ALA A 353 10.14 -4.12 -1.59
N MET A 354 10.53 -2.89 -1.24
CA MET A 354 10.30 -1.70 -2.06
C MET A 354 11.47 -1.30 -2.97
N ASP A 355 12.61 -2.00 -2.90
CA ASP A 355 13.83 -1.68 -3.66
C ASP A 355 14.04 -2.56 -4.90
N GLY A 356 13.25 -3.63 -5.06
CA GLY A 356 13.29 -4.56 -6.19
C GLY A 356 14.12 -5.83 -5.96
N SER A 357 14.94 -5.88 -4.89
CA SER A 357 15.80 -7.03 -4.58
C SER A 357 15.01 -8.33 -4.34
N LEU A 358 13.83 -8.19 -3.73
CA LEU A 358 12.95 -9.32 -3.45
C LEU A 358 12.37 -9.92 -4.74
N LEU A 359 11.94 -9.08 -5.69
CA LEU A 359 11.43 -9.57 -6.97
C LEU A 359 12.55 -10.21 -7.81
N GLU A 360 13.77 -9.66 -7.78
CA GLU A 360 14.94 -10.26 -8.41
C GLU A 360 15.20 -11.68 -7.90
N THR A 361 15.10 -11.88 -6.59
CA THR A 361 15.23 -13.20 -5.95
C THR A 361 14.17 -14.18 -6.49
N PHE A 362 12.90 -13.76 -6.54
CA PHE A 362 11.81 -14.60 -7.05
C PHE A 362 11.95 -14.92 -8.54
N ILE A 363 12.39 -13.96 -9.35
CA ILE A 363 12.64 -14.18 -10.79
C ILE A 363 13.76 -15.20 -10.98
N SER A 364 14.86 -15.05 -10.25
CA SER A 364 16.01 -15.95 -10.31
C SER A 364 15.65 -17.38 -9.88
N ALA A 365 14.75 -17.50 -8.89
CA ALA A 365 14.22 -18.77 -8.41
C ALA A 365 13.07 -19.34 -9.26
N ARG A 366 12.67 -18.67 -10.36
CA ARG A 366 11.52 -19.04 -11.21
C ARG A 366 10.19 -19.16 -10.45
N GLN A 367 9.95 -18.25 -9.51
CA GLN A 367 8.76 -18.20 -8.66
C GLN A 367 7.72 -17.16 -9.12
N CYS A 368 7.89 -16.58 -10.32
CA CYS A 368 6.84 -15.76 -10.93
C CYS A 368 5.76 -16.63 -11.57
N GLU A 369 4.52 -16.19 -11.45
CA GLU A 369 3.34 -16.80 -12.06
C GLU A 369 2.47 -15.74 -12.74
N ASP A 370 1.66 -16.18 -13.70
CA ASP A 370 0.71 -15.32 -14.41
C ASP A 370 -0.65 -15.44 -13.73
N LEU A 371 -1.13 -14.33 -13.17
CA LEU A 371 -2.39 -14.25 -12.44
C LEU A 371 -3.48 -13.67 -13.34
N TYR A 372 -4.67 -14.28 -13.30
CA TYR A 372 -5.83 -13.87 -14.08
C TYR A 372 -6.73 -12.95 -13.27
N PHE A 373 -6.98 -11.73 -13.75
CA PHE A 373 -7.82 -10.73 -13.08
C PHE A 373 -9.10 -10.43 -13.86
N HIS A 374 -10.15 -10.18 -13.09
CA HIS A 374 -11.47 -9.76 -13.54
C HIS A 374 -12.04 -8.67 -12.62
#